data_AF-A0A5Q0UMF0-F1
#
_entry.id   AF-A0A5Q0UMF0-F1
#
_cell.length_a   1.000
_cell.length_b   1.000
_cell.length_c   1.000
_cell.angle_alpha   90.00
_cell.angle_beta   90.00
_cell.angle_gamma   90.00
#
_symmetry.space_group_name_H-M   'P 1'
#
loop_
_entity.id
_entity.type
_entity.pdbx_description
1 polymer ?
#
loop_
_entity_poly.entity_id
_entity_poly.type
_entity_poly.pdbx_seq_one_letter_code
_entity_poly.pdbx_strand_id
1 'polypeptide(L)'
;MTLGPDGDETLAAAQSQDLQEFGWEAPTGNLPAAYLTGLLAGLRAIENGVEEAVLDIGLNSPTPGSKVFAVQEGAIDAGLEIPHNDSVLADWQRTRGSHIAEYAESLDEDLYGRDFDATELPEHFDELRETLLEADEL
;
A
#
# COMPACT_ATOMS: atom_id res chain seq x y z
N MET A 1 -15.93 -15.56 3.76
CA MET A 1 -16.35 -15.56 2.34
C MET A 1 -17.84 -15.80 2.27
N THR A 2 -18.63 -14.73 2.29
CA THR A 2 -20.01 -14.78 1.80
C THR A 2 -19.91 -14.71 0.29
N LEU A 3 -19.79 -15.88 -0.34
CA LEU A 3 -19.96 -16.00 -1.79
C LEU A 3 -21.41 -15.59 -2.08
N GLY A 4 -21.60 -14.57 -2.92
CA GLY A 4 -22.93 -14.23 -3.41
C GLY A 4 -23.54 -15.44 -4.14
N PRO A 5 -24.88 -15.49 -4.30
CA PRO A 5 -25.55 -16.62 -4.93
C PRO A 5 -25.05 -16.92 -6.36
N ASP A 6 -24.49 -15.92 -7.04
CA ASP A 6 -24.00 -16.00 -8.42
C ASP A 6 -22.48 -15.78 -8.56
N GLY A 7 -21.74 -15.62 -7.46
CA GLY A 7 -20.28 -15.37 -7.46
C GLY A 7 -19.82 -14.36 -6.41
N ASP A 8 -18.54 -13.98 -6.47
CA ASP A 8 -17.97 -12.95 -5.60
C ASP A 8 -18.43 -11.55 -5.99
N GLU A 9 -18.68 -10.72 -4.97
CA GLU A 9 -19.02 -9.31 -5.13
C GLU A 9 -17.87 -8.46 -4.56
N THR A 10 -17.44 -7.45 -5.30
CA THR A 10 -16.39 -6.51 -4.87
C THR A 10 -17.04 -5.21 -4.39
N LEU A 11 -16.98 -4.95 -3.08
CA LEU A 11 -17.56 -3.75 -2.46
C LEU A 11 -16.63 -2.53 -2.54
N ALA A 12 -15.32 -2.77 -2.53
CA ALA A 12 -14.29 -1.74 -2.67
C ALA A 12 -13.05 -2.33 -3.35
N ALA A 13 -12.29 -1.50 -4.06
CA ALA A 13 -11.05 -1.88 -4.69
C ALA A 13 -10.14 -0.66 -4.88
N ALA A 14 -8.83 -0.90 -4.98
CA ALA A 14 -7.88 0.08 -5.48
C ALA A 14 -6.83 -0.60 -6.36
N GLN A 15 -6.37 0.13 -7.36
CA GLN A 15 -5.21 -0.24 -8.16
C GLN A 15 -4.08 0.75 -7.88
N SER A 16 -2.83 0.30 -7.94
CA SER A 16 -1.70 1.19 -7.65
C SER A 16 -1.54 2.34 -8.66
N GLN A 17 -2.19 2.25 -9.83
CA GLN A 17 -2.28 3.36 -10.79
C GLN A 17 -3.20 4.48 -10.30
N ASP A 18 -4.20 4.17 -9.47
CA ASP A 18 -5.13 5.16 -8.88
C ASP A 18 -4.36 6.16 -8.00
N LEU A 19 -3.21 5.77 -7.43
CA LEU A 19 -2.38 6.64 -6.60
C LEU A 19 -1.92 7.91 -7.36
N GLN A 20 -1.81 7.86 -8.69
CA GLN A 20 -1.47 9.02 -9.50
C GLN A 20 -2.50 10.14 -9.38
N GLU A 21 -3.77 9.80 -9.15
CA GLU A 21 -4.85 10.78 -8.96
C GLU A 21 -4.66 11.62 -7.68
N PHE A 22 -3.87 11.10 -6.73
CA PHE A 22 -3.57 11.71 -5.44
C PHE A 22 -2.16 12.34 -5.40
N GLY A 23 -1.44 12.38 -6.53
CA GLY A 23 -0.10 12.98 -6.62
C GLY A 23 1.06 12.00 -6.55
N TRP A 24 0.83 10.69 -6.70
CA TRP A 24 1.93 9.72 -6.74
C TRP A 24 2.68 9.73 -8.08
N GLU A 25 3.94 10.20 -8.08
CA GLU A 25 4.79 10.25 -9.27
C GLU A 25 5.80 9.08 -9.38
N ALA A 26 6.00 8.34 -8.29
CA ALA A 26 6.99 7.25 -8.25
C ALA A 26 6.47 5.92 -8.86
N PRO A 27 7.35 4.94 -9.13
CA PRO A 27 6.94 3.63 -9.63
C PRO A 27 5.95 2.89 -8.71
N THR A 28 5.01 2.15 -9.30
CA THR A 28 3.89 1.51 -8.58
C THR A 28 4.11 0.04 -8.24
N GLY A 29 5.33 -0.48 -8.48
CA GLY A 29 5.68 -1.90 -8.30
C GLY A 29 6.43 -2.24 -7.00
N ASN A 30 6.65 -1.26 -6.13
CA ASN A 30 7.47 -1.34 -4.93
C ASN A 30 6.62 -1.52 -3.64
N LEU A 31 7.29 -1.54 -2.48
CA LEU A 31 6.63 -1.70 -1.17
C LEU A 31 5.81 -0.48 -0.74
N PRO A 32 6.30 0.78 -0.90
CA PRO A 32 5.52 1.99 -0.61
C PRO A 32 4.18 2.02 -1.35
N ALA A 33 4.20 1.79 -2.67
CA ALA A 33 3.00 1.77 -3.48
C ALA A 33 2.04 0.63 -3.07
N ALA A 34 2.56 -0.51 -2.64
CA ALA A 34 1.74 -1.62 -2.14
C ALA A 34 0.99 -1.24 -0.85
N TYR A 35 1.67 -0.60 0.10
CA TYR A 35 1.02 -0.09 1.31
C TYR A 35 -0.04 0.96 0.97
N LEU A 36 0.30 1.97 0.18
CA LEU A 36 -0.61 3.07 -0.19
C LEU A 36 -1.84 2.55 -0.96
N THR A 37 -1.66 1.52 -1.79
CA THR A 37 -2.80 0.86 -2.48
C THR A 37 -3.71 0.14 -1.47
N GLY A 38 -3.13 -0.53 -0.48
CA GLY A 38 -3.89 -1.15 0.61
C GLY A 38 -4.66 -0.13 1.45
N LEU A 39 -4.02 0.99 1.78
CA LEU A 39 -4.62 2.12 2.47
C LEU A 39 -5.81 2.68 1.69
N LEU A 40 -5.62 3.01 0.41
CA LEU A 40 -6.69 3.52 -0.45
C LEU A 40 -7.85 2.53 -0.61
N ALA A 41 -7.56 1.23 -0.77
CA ALA A 41 -8.60 0.20 -0.82
C ALA A 41 -9.35 0.09 0.51
N GLY A 42 -8.64 0.20 1.64
CA GLY A 42 -9.20 0.18 2.98
C GLY A 42 -10.13 1.37 3.22
N LEU A 43 -9.70 2.59 2.90
CA LEU A 43 -10.52 3.81 3.03
C LEU A 43 -11.81 3.68 2.23
N ARG A 44 -11.71 3.27 0.96
CA ARG A 44 -12.88 2.97 0.11
C ARG A 44 -13.78 1.89 0.72
N ALA A 45 -13.22 0.91 1.43
CA ALA A 45 -14.02 -0.12 2.10
C ALA A 45 -14.78 0.43 3.31
N ILE A 46 -14.14 1.28 4.13
CA ILE A 46 -14.78 1.98 5.25
C ILE A 46 -15.92 2.88 4.74
N GLU A 47 -15.71 3.65 3.66
CA GLU A 47 -16.76 4.47 3.02
C GLU A 47 -17.97 3.64 2.58
N ASN A 48 -17.75 2.37 2.19
CA ASN A 48 -18.79 1.43 1.81
C ASN A 48 -19.37 0.61 3.00
N GLY A 49 -19.00 0.98 4.23
CA GLY A 49 -19.52 0.36 5.47
C GLY A 49 -18.95 -1.02 5.76
N VAL A 50 -17.78 -1.35 5.22
CA VAL A 50 -17.04 -2.58 5.58
C VAL A 50 -16.21 -2.30 6.82
N GLU A 51 -16.35 -3.11 7.87
CA GLU A 51 -15.63 -2.91 9.14
C GLU A 51 -14.49 -3.92 9.33
N GLU A 52 -14.64 -5.14 8.81
CA GLU A 52 -13.71 -6.25 9.01
C GLU A 52 -13.40 -6.97 7.69
N ALA A 53 -12.19 -7.54 7.59
CA ALA A 53 -11.79 -8.36 6.45
C ALA A 53 -10.79 -9.46 6.85
N VAL A 54 -10.58 -10.42 5.96
CA VAL A 54 -9.55 -11.45 6.09
C VAL A 54 -8.64 -11.37 4.88
N LEU A 55 -7.33 -11.32 5.10
CA LEU A 55 -6.35 -11.29 4.02
C LEU A 55 -6.39 -12.60 3.23
N ASP A 56 -6.63 -12.48 1.92
CA ASP A 56 -6.40 -13.54 0.94
C ASP A 56 -5.23 -13.14 0.04
N ILE A 57 -4.13 -13.89 0.11
CA ILE A 57 -2.93 -13.64 -0.70
C ILE A 57 -2.93 -14.45 -2.02
N GLY A 58 -3.97 -15.25 -2.27
CA GLY A 58 -4.04 -16.18 -3.40
C GLY A 58 -2.87 -17.15 -3.41
N LEU A 59 -2.16 -17.20 -4.55
CA LEU A 59 -1.00 -18.08 -4.75
C LEU A 59 0.33 -17.46 -4.34
N ASN A 60 0.34 -16.26 -3.74
CA ASN A 60 1.56 -15.64 -3.25
C ASN A 60 2.11 -16.42 -2.05
N SER A 61 3.42 -16.33 -1.84
CA SER A 61 4.07 -16.92 -0.66
C SER A 61 3.96 -15.99 0.55
N PRO A 62 3.68 -16.51 1.77
CA PRO A 62 3.60 -15.71 2.99
C PRO A 62 4.99 -15.36 3.52
N THR A 63 5.79 -14.67 2.71
CA THR A 63 7.15 -14.24 3.05
C THR A 63 7.07 -12.99 3.93
N PRO A 64 7.73 -12.97 5.11
CA PRO A 64 7.78 -11.77 5.96
C PRO A 64 8.28 -10.54 5.20
N GLY A 65 7.66 -9.39 5.43
CA GLY A 65 8.00 -8.12 4.78
C GLY A 65 7.72 -8.04 3.28
N SER A 66 6.82 -8.90 2.77
CA SER A 66 6.41 -8.91 1.36
C SER A 66 5.29 -7.90 1.05
N LYS A 67 5.09 -7.62 -0.24
CA LYS A 67 4.09 -6.64 -0.70
C LYS A 67 2.66 -6.98 -0.30
N VAL A 68 2.29 -8.26 -0.22
CA VAL A 68 0.94 -8.64 0.21
C VAL A 68 0.68 -8.26 1.67
N PHE A 69 1.72 -8.29 2.52
CA PHE A 69 1.62 -7.85 3.91
C PHE A 69 1.68 -6.32 4.04
N ALA A 70 2.37 -5.61 3.14
CA ALA A 70 2.27 -4.16 3.09
C ALA A 70 0.86 -3.68 2.68
N VAL A 71 0.20 -4.36 1.72
CA VAL A 71 -1.21 -4.10 1.39
C VAL A 71 -2.10 -4.32 2.62
N GLN A 72 -1.87 -5.42 3.36
CA GLN A 72 -2.60 -5.69 4.60
C GLN A 72 -2.40 -4.58 5.63
N GLU A 73 -1.15 -4.15 5.86
CA GLU A 73 -0.79 -3.09 6.80
C GLU A 73 -1.48 -1.77 6.44
N GLY A 74 -1.45 -1.36 5.17
CA GLY A 74 -2.16 -0.16 4.72
C GLY A 74 -3.67 -0.24 4.93
N ALA A 75 -4.28 -1.40 4.65
CA ALA A 75 -5.71 -1.60 4.85
C ALA A 75 -6.11 -1.58 6.35
N ILE A 76 -5.26 -2.08 7.24
CA ILE A 76 -5.45 -1.98 8.70
C ILE A 76 -5.38 -0.53 9.14
N ASP A 77 -4.38 0.22 8.66
CA ASP A 77 -4.19 1.63 9.00
C ASP A 77 -5.33 2.52 8.47
N ALA A 78 -6.05 2.07 7.43
CA ALA A 78 -7.29 2.68 6.97
C ALA A 78 -8.47 2.53 7.94
N GLY A 79 -8.36 1.66 8.95
CA GLY A 79 -9.39 1.39 9.94
C GLY A 79 -10.08 0.03 9.82
N LEU A 80 -9.73 -0.82 8.84
CA LEU A 80 -10.31 -2.16 8.75
C LEU A 80 -9.76 -3.08 9.85
N GLU A 81 -10.66 -3.82 10.50
CA GLU A 81 -10.27 -4.90 11.40
C GLU A 81 -9.86 -6.15 10.60
N ILE A 82 -8.55 -6.38 10.48
CA ILE A 82 -8.00 -7.55 9.79
C ILE A 82 -7.14 -8.36 10.76
N PRO A 83 -7.40 -9.67 10.96
CA PRO A 83 -6.52 -10.52 11.75
C PRO A 83 -5.10 -10.54 11.17
N HIS A 84 -4.11 -10.14 11.97
CA HIS A 84 -2.72 -9.98 11.52
C HIS A 84 -1.71 -10.39 12.59
N ASN A 85 -0.43 -10.38 12.20
CA ASN A 85 0.70 -10.59 13.08
C ASN A 85 1.81 -9.59 12.72
N ASP A 86 2.10 -8.65 13.61
CA ASP A 86 3.12 -7.61 13.39
C ASP A 86 4.49 -8.19 13.04
N SER A 87 4.82 -9.39 13.52
CA SER A 87 6.12 -10.01 13.25
C SER A 87 6.34 -10.40 11.79
N VAL A 88 5.29 -10.44 10.97
CA VAL A 88 5.41 -10.73 9.52
C VAL A 88 5.37 -9.49 8.64
N LEU A 89 5.01 -8.33 9.23
CA LEU A 89 5.03 -7.05 8.54
C LEU A 89 6.48 -6.61 8.29
N ALA A 90 6.66 -5.70 7.34
CA ALA A 90 7.97 -5.13 7.08
C ALA A 90 8.37 -4.18 8.23
N ASP A 91 9.67 -3.92 8.38
CA ASP A 91 10.08 -2.75 9.15
C ASP A 91 9.51 -1.48 8.49
N TRP A 92 9.04 -0.53 9.31
CA TRP A 92 8.37 0.68 8.82
C TRP A 92 9.23 1.47 7.81
N GLN A 93 10.55 1.53 8.00
CA GLN A 93 11.43 2.22 7.05
C GLN A 93 11.49 1.50 5.71
N ARG A 94 11.36 0.17 5.71
CA ARG A 94 11.24 -0.59 4.47
C ARG A 94 9.91 -0.26 3.78
N THR A 95 8.80 -0.18 4.51
CA THR A 95 7.48 0.23 3.98
C THR A 95 7.53 1.62 3.37
N ARG A 96 8.16 2.60 4.04
CA ARG A 96 8.41 3.95 3.51
C ARG A 96 9.28 3.95 2.24
N GLY A 97 10.08 2.92 2.01
CA GLY A 97 10.94 2.82 0.85
C GLY A 97 12.37 3.27 1.10
N SER A 98 12.80 3.45 2.36
CA SER A 98 14.17 3.85 2.71
C SER A 98 15.22 2.91 2.12
N HIS A 99 14.94 1.61 2.08
CA HIS A 99 15.83 0.63 1.44
C HIS A 99 16.04 0.85 -0.07
N ILE A 100 15.10 1.51 -0.74
CA ILE A 100 15.20 1.89 -2.16
C ILE A 100 16.02 3.17 -2.28
N ALA A 101 15.76 4.16 -1.41
CA ALA A 101 16.52 5.40 -1.35
C ALA A 101 18.01 5.12 -1.08
N GLU A 102 18.32 4.32 -0.05
CA GLU A 102 19.68 3.86 0.27
C GLU A 102 20.34 3.12 -0.92
N TYR A 103 19.56 2.31 -1.65
CA TYR A 103 20.07 1.63 -2.84
C TYR A 103 20.36 2.63 -3.96
N ALA A 104 19.48 3.60 -4.21
CA ALA A 104 19.67 4.65 -5.20
C ALA A 104 20.91 5.50 -4.89
N GLU A 105 21.13 5.88 -3.63
CA GLU A 105 22.33 6.59 -3.19
C GLU A 105 23.63 5.81 -3.43
N SER A 106 23.56 4.48 -3.42
CA SER A 106 24.72 3.61 -3.63
C SER A 106 25.12 3.44 -5.10
N LEU A 107 24.29 3.90 -6.04
CA LEU A 107 24.51 3.75 -7.48
C LEU A 107 25.19 5.00 -8.06
N ASP A 108 26.05 4.78 -9.07
CA ASP A 108 26.64 5.86 -9.86
C ASP A 108 25.65 6.45 -10.90
N GLU A 109 24.61 5.67 -11.24
CA GLU A 109 23.56 6.03 -12.19
C GLU A 109 22.19 6.10 -11.48
N ASP A 110 21.33 6.99 -11.96
CA ASP A 110 19.96 7.15 -11.46
C ASP A 110 19.17 5.85 -11.56
N LEU A 111 18.54 5.44 -10.45
CA LEU A 111 17.83 4.17 -10.34
C LEU A 111 16.56 4.08 -11.22
N TYR A 112 15.82 5.18 -11.36
CA TYR A 112 14.50 5.21 -12.02
C TYR A 112 14.52 5.84 -13.40
N GLY A 113 15.60 6.51 -13.77
CA GLY A 113 15.74 7.19 -15.03
C GLY A 113 14.93 8.48 -15.07
N ARG A 114 15.43 9.54 -14.42
CA ARG A 114 15.06 10.97 -14.56
C ARG A 114 13.64 11.43 -14.22
N ASP A 115 12.62 10.57 -14.26
CA ASP A 115 11.23 11.00 -14.06
C ASP A 115 10.84 11.14 -12.57
N PHE A 116 11.56 10.48 -11.65
CA PHE A 116 11.41 10.63 -10.19
C PHE A 116 12.75 10.31 -9.51
N ASP A 117 13.16 11.14 -8.54
CA ASP A 117 14.37 10.88 -7.74
C ASP A 117 14.07 9.82 -6.68
N ALA A 118 14.62 8.62 -6.85
CA ALA A 118 14.40 7.50 -5.94
C ALA A 118 14.87 7.76 -4.50
N THR A 119 15.75 8.75 -4.27
CA THR A 119 16.21 9.12 -2.93
C THR A 119 15.15 9.84 -2.12
N GLU A 120 14.20 10.50 -2.79
CA GLU A 120 13.06 11.24 -2.19
C GLU A 120 11.82 10.35 -2.00
N LEU A 121 11.91 9.05 -2.31
CA LEU A 121 10.79 8.11 -2.22
C LEU A 121 10.16 8.03 -0.80
N PRO A 122 10.92 8.01 0.30
CA PRO A 122 10.35 7.96 1.65
C PRO A 122 9.52 9.20 2.01
N GLU A 123 9.98 10.37 1.64
CA GLU A 123 9.29 11.64 1.87
C GLU A 123 8.02 11.70 1.02
N HIS A 124 8.11 11.34 -0.26
CA HIS A 124 6.96 11.27 -1.17
C HIS A 124 5.90 10.26 -0.70
N PHE A 125 6.32 9.16 -0.07
CA PHE A 125 5.42 8.21 0.58
C PHE A 125 4.66 8.83 1.75
N ASP A 126 5.34 9.58 2.62
CA ASP A 126 4.71 10.21 3.77
C ASP A 126 3.67 11.26 3.31
N GLU A 127 4.01 12.08 2.31
CA GLU A 127 3.10 13.09 1.74
C GLU A 127 1.81 12.46 1.19
N LEU A 128 1.93 11.39 0.41
CA LEU A 128 0.74 10.72 -0.14
C LEU A 128 -0.08 10.03 0.97
N ARG A 129 0.57 9.40 1.93
CA ARG A 129 -0.11 8.76 3.06
C ARG A 129 -0.92 9.77 3.85
N GLU A 130 -0.35 10.94 4.14
CA GLU A 130 -1.04 12.04 4.83
C GLU A 130 -2.23 12.54 3.99
N THR A 131 -2.02 12.77 2.68
CA THR A 131 -3.08 13.19 1.75
C THR A 131 -4.27 12.23 1.75
N LEU A 132 -4.01 10.91 1.74
CA LEU A 132 -5.07 9.90 1.76
C LEU A 132 -5.83 9.87 3.09
N LEU A 133 -5.14 10.01 4.21
CA LEU A 133 -5.77 10.00 5.54
C LEU A 133 -6.58 11.28 5.81
N GLU A 134 -6.14 12.43 5.32
CA GLU A 134 -6.89 13.70 5.46
C GLU A 134 -8.14 13.75 4.57
N ALA A 135 -8.12 13.08 3.42
CA ALA A 135 -9.25 13.05 2.49
C ALA A 135 -10.50 12.35 3.07
N ASP A 136 -10.31 11.44 4.04
CA ASP A 136 -11.39 10.70 4.71
C ASP A 136 -12.03 11.49 5.88
N GLU A 137 -11.40 12.58 6.34
CA GLU A 137 -11.93 13.43 7.43
C GLU A 137 -12.97 14.49 6.98
N LEU A 138 -13.35 14.53 5.70
CA LEU A 138 -14.24 15.54 5.09
C LEU A 138 -15.62 15.00 4.68
#